data_AF-A0A817LLJ1-F1
#
_entry.id   AF-A0A817LLJ1-F1
#
_cell.length_a   1.000
_cell.length_b   1.000
_cell.length_c   1.000
_cell.angle_alpha   90.00
_cell.angle_beta   90.00
_cell.angle_gamma   90.00
#
_symmetry.space_group_name_H-M   'P 1'
#
loop_
_entity.id
_entity.type
_entity.pdbx_description
1 polymer ?
#
loop_
_entity_poly.entity_id
_entity_poly.type
_entity_poly.pdbx_seq_one_letter_code
_entity_poly.pdbx_strand_id
1 'polypeptide(L)' 'MIEAVNGKKISDYTEYENEDEIILRLGSQFRVKSDVFKQSNGSYLVRLIELGENNNQPLAAPMNQIQFRQATLQK' A
#
# COMPACT_ATOMS: atom_id res chain seq x y z
N MET A 1 0.29 4.77 0.73
CA MET A 1 -0.34 4.89 2.05
C MET A 1 -0.88 3.53 2.45
N ILE A 2 -0.66 3.11 3.69
CA ILE A 2 -1.05 1.80 4.20
C ILE A 2 -2.01 2.01 5.37
N GLU A 3 -3.16 1.35 5.33
CA GLU A 3 -4.10 1.25 6.45
C GLU A 3 -3.88 -0.13 7.10
N ALA A 4 -3.23 -0.16 8.26
CA ALA A 4 -2.87 -1.38 8.98
C ALA A 4 -3.55 -1.44 10.36
N VAL A 5 -3.91 -2.66 10.78
CA VAL A 5 -4.57 -2.95 12.06
C VAL A 5 -3.72 -3.86 12.96
N ASN A 6 -2.81 -4.67 12.41
CA ASN A 6 -1.96 -5.59 13.19
C ASN A 6 -0.50 -5.13 13.33
N GLY A 7 -0.21 -3.88 12.95
CA GLY A 7 1.12 -3.30 13.09
C GLY A 7 1.54 -3.14 14.55
N LYS A 8 2.83 -3.30 14.84
CA LYS A 8 3.41 -3.02 16.15
C LYS A 8 4.24 -1.75 16.09
N LYS A 9 3.93 -0.78 16.96
CA LYS A 9 4.83 0.35 17.20
C LYS A 9 6.11 -0.15 17.88
N ILE A 10 7.26 0.31 17.41
CA ILE A 10 8.55 -0.15 17.93
C ILE A 10 9.51 0.98 18.33
N SER A 11 9.02 2.21 18.48
CA SER A 11 9.84 3.39 18.84
C SER A 11 10.83 3.13 19.98
N ASP A 12 10.43 2.37 20.98
CA ASP A 12 11.23 2.13 22.20
C ASP A 12 12.27 1.00 22.01
N TYR A 13 12.33 0.42 20.82
CA TYR A 13 13.22 -0.69 20.46
C TYR A 13 14.15 -0.35 19.30
N THR A 14 14.11 0.89 18.77
CA THR A 14 14.92 1.33 17.62
C THR A 14 15.90 2.41 18.03
N GLU A 15 16.95 2.59 17.20
CA GLU A 15 17.97 3.62 17.41
C GLU A 15 17.40 5.05 17.30
N TYR A 16 16.24 5.21 16.65
CA TYR A 16 15.62 6.50 16.36
C TYR A 16 14.24 6.59 17.02
N GLU A 17 14.23 6.80 18.33
CA GLU A 17 13.00 6.82 19.16
C GLU A 17 11.98 7.89 18.75
N ASN A 18 12.42 8.93 18.05
CA ASN A 18 11.56 10.01 17.55
C ASN A 18 10.80 9.65 16.27
N GLU A 19 11.04 8.47 15.70
CA GLU A 19 10.30 7.98 14.53
C GLU A 19 9.04 7.22 14.95
N ASP A 20 7.98 7.36 14.16
CA ASP A 20 6.74 6.59 14.34
C ASP A 20 6.80 5.27 13.54
N GLU A 21 7.83 4.46 13.81
CA GLU A 21 8.02 3.19 13.12
C GLU A 21 7.00 2.14 13.55
N ILE A 22 6.39 1.49 12.54
CA ILE A 22 5.44 0.40 12.71
C ILE A 22 5.91 -0.81 11.89
N ILE A 23 6.16 -1.93 12.56
CA ILE A 23 6.49 -3.21 11.91
C ILE A 23 5.23 -4.05 11.69
N LEU A 24 5.13 -4.60 10.49
CA LEU A 24 4.13 -5.58 10.08
C LEU A 24 4.79 -6.96 10.02
N ARG A 25 4.03 -8.01 10.34
CA ARG A 25 4.57 -9.38 10.28
C ARG A 25 4.85 -9.77 8.83
N LEU A 26 5.89 -10.59 8.62
CA LEU A 26 6.06 -11.27 7.35
C LEU A 26 4.81 -12.10 7.03
N GLY A 27 4.37 -12.04 5.78
CA GLY A 27 3.13 -12.66 5.33
C GLY A 27 1.87 -11.82 5.55
N SER A 28 1.98 -10.58 6.06
CA SER A 28 0.85 -9.65 6.10
C SER A 28 0.31 -9.42 4.70
N GLN A 29 -1.00 -9.58 4.53
CA GLN A 29 -1.65 -9.49 3.22
C GLN A 29 -2.32 -8.13 3.07
N PHE A 30 -2.21 -7.56 1.87
CA PHE A 30 -2.78 -6.26 1.54
C PHE A 30 -3.61 -6.35 0.28
N ARG A 31 -4.68 -5.55 0.26
CA ARG A 31 -5.43 -5.25 -0.95
C ARG A 31 -5.14 -3.82 -1.39
N VAL A 32 -5.05 -3.63 -2.71
CA VAL A 32 -5.08 -2.29 -3.31
C VAL A 32 -6.48 -1.70 -3.12
N LYS A 33 -6.56 -0.56 -2.42
CA LYS A 33 -7.82 0.10 -2.05
C LYS A 33 -8.34 1.05 -3.12
N SER A 34 -7.46 1.61 -3.95
CA SER A 34 -7.82 2.61 -4.97
C SER A 34 -6.91 2.51 -6.18
N ASP A 35 -7.30 3.21 -7.24
CA ASP A 35 -6.45 3.40 -8.41
C ASP A 35 -5.06 3.94 -8.05
N VAL A 36 -4.08 3.48 -8.81
CA VAL A 36 -2.70 3.91 -8.67
C VAL A 36 -2.57 5.32 -9.26
N PHE A 37 -1.99 6.24 -8.49
CA PHE A 37 -1.75 7.60 -8.94
C PHE A 37 -0.29 7.75 -9.39
N LYS A 38 -0.07 7.99 -10.68
CA LYS A 38 1.27 8.28 -11.22
C LYS A 38 1.65 9.73 -10.92
N GLN A 39 2.78 9.92 -10.27
CA GLN A 39 3.33 11.23 -9.93
C GLN A 39 4.14 11.82 -11.10
N SER A 40 4.33 13.14 -11.09
CA SER A 40 5.12 13.87 -12.10
C SER A 40 6.59 13.44 -12.17
N ASN A 41 7.14 12.95 -11.06
CA ASN A 41 8.49 12.37 -10.97
C ASN A 41 8.58 10.93 -11.51
N GLY A 42 7.49 10.38 -12.07
CA GLY A 42 7.43 9.03 -12.63
C GLY A 42 7.16 7.92 -11.61
N SER A 43 7.11 8.24 -10.31
CA SER A 43 6.75 7.26 -9.26
C SER A 43 5.24 7.01 -9.19
N TYR A 44 4.84 6.01 -8.40
CA TYR A 44 3.44 5.61 -8.22
C TYR A 44 3.05 5.67 -6.75
N LEU A 45 1.93 6.35 -6.47
CA LEU A 45 1.30 6.32 -5.17
C LEU A 45 0.20 5.24 -5.15
N VAL A 46 0.37 4.27 -4.26
CA VAL A 46 -0.59 3.18 -4.05
C VAL A 46 -1.21 3.31 -2.66
N ARG A 47 -2.52 3.06 -2.55
CA ARG A 47 -3.23 2.91 -1.27
C ARG A 47 -3.48 1.43 -1.00
N LEU A 48 -3.00 0.96 0.14
CA LEU A 48 -3.11 -0.42 0.59
C LEU A 48 -3.94 -0.49 1.87
N ILE A 49 -4.74 -1.54 2.01
CA ILE A 49 -5.45 -1.88 3.25
C ILE A 49 -5.09 -3.30 3.67
N GLU A 50 -4.75 -3.48 4.94
CA GLU A 50 -4.43 -4.78 5.52
C GLU A 50 -5.68 -5.66 5.59
N LEU A 51 -5.52 -6.94 5.21
CA LEU A 51 -6.55 -7.94 5.39
C LEU A 51 -6.39 -8.57 6.78
N GLY A 52 -7.41 -8.45 7.62
CA GLY A 52 -7.48 -9.15 8.91
C GLY A 52 -7.76 -10.65 8.73
N GLU A 53 -7.43 -11.46 9.73
CA GLU A 53 -7.57 -12.92 9.67
C GLU A 53 -9.03 -13.40 9.44
N ASN A 54 -10.02 -12.57 9.81
CA ASN A 54 -11.45 -12.88 9.67
C ASN A 54 -12.13 -12.14 8.51
N ASN A 55 -11.37 -11.42 7.68
CA ASN A 55 -11.95 -10.57 6.64
C ASN A 55 -12.24 -11.38 5.36
N ASN A 56 -13.26 -12.24 5.42
CA ASN A 56 -13.95 -12.79 4.24
C ASN A 56 -14.78 -11.71 3.49
N GLN A 57 -14.32 -10.45 3.47
CA GLN A 57 -15.00 -9.43 2.68
C GLN A 57 -14.96 -9.82 1.21
N PRO A 58 -16.06 -9.63 0.46
CA PRO A 58 -16.12 -9.96 -0.95
C PRO A 58 -14.92 -9.35 -1.67
N LEU A 59 -14.24 -10.17 -2.46
CA LEU A 59 -13.16 -9.66 -3.26
C LEU A 59 -13.77 -8.64 -4.25
N ALA A 60 -13.58 -7.33 -4.02
CA ALA A 60 -13.78 -6.33 -5.07
C ALA A 60 -13.06 -6.82 -6.33
N ALA A 61 -13.76 -6.75 -7.46
CA ALA A 61 -13.30 -7.31 -8.73
C ALA A 61 -11.85 -6.90 -8.99
N PRO A 62 -11.01 -7.81 -9.54
CA PRO A 62 -9.63 -7.50 -9.84
C PRO A 62 -9.59 -6.20 -10.65
N MET A 63 -8.94 -5.16 -10.12
CA MET A 63 -8.63 -3.99 -10.92
C MET A 63 -7.88 -4.47 -12.15
N ASN A 64 -8.43 -4.18 -13.32
CA ASN A 64 -7.83 -4.54 -14.60
C ASN A 64 -6.34 -4.20 -14.57
N GLN A 65 -5.54 -5.17 -15.01
CA GLN A 65 -4.09 -5.14 -15.21
C GLN A 65 -3.56 -3.72 -15.39
N ILE A 66 -2.55 -3.33 -14.61
CA ILE A 66 -1.89 -2.01 -14.69
C ILE A 66 -1.43 -1.77 -16.14
N GLN A 67 -2.26 -1.09 -16.93
CA GLN A 67 -1.91 -0.69 -18.29
C GLN A 67 -1.15 0.63 -18.18
N PHE A 68 0.18 0.54 -18.28
CA PHE A 68 1.02 1.70 -18.49
C PHE A 68 0.67 2.35 -19.84
N ARG A 69 -0.23 3.33 -19.84
CA ARG A 69 -0.45 4.16 -21.03
C ARG A 69 0.80 5.00 -21.25
N GLN A 70 1.58 4.64 -22.27
CA GLN A 70 2.64 5.52 -22.79
C GLN A 70 1.95 6.75 -23.37
N ALA A 71 2.30 7.93 -22.86
CA ALA A 71 1.88 9.19 -23.46
C ALA A 71 2.70 9.40 -24.73
N THR A 72 2.11 9.16 -25.89
CA THR A 72 2.70 9.53 -27.18
C THR A 72 2.64 11.04 -27.31
N LEU A 73 3.78 11.71 -27.20
CA LEU A 73 3.95 13.11 -27.62
C LEU A 73 3.84 13.16 -29.15
N GLN A 74 2.74 13.72 -29.66
CA GLN A 74 2.67 14.10 -31.07
C GLN A 74 3.32 15.48 -31.24
N LYS A 75 4.22 15.58 -32.24
CA LYS A 75 4.90 16.78 -32.71
C LYS A 75 4.02 17.56 -33.67
#